data_AF-A0A5D6Y688-F1
#
_entry.id   AF-A0A5D6Y688-F1
#
_cell.length_a   1.000
_cell.length_b   1.000
_cell.length_c   1.000
_cell.angle_alpha   90.00
_cell.angle_beta   90.00
_cell.angle_gamma   90.00
#
_symmetry.space_group_name_H-M   'P 1'
#
loop_
_entity.id
_entity.type
_entity.pdbx_description
1 polymer ?
#
loop_
_entity_poly.entity_id
_entity_poly.type
_entity_poly.pdbx_seq_one_letter_code
_entity_poly.pdbx_strand_id
1 'polypeptide(L)'
;MLTPTAAARSPLCDRIRMLASRLPVAEVDELIIALQAMRKKDFLDPLSWDLAPHPAILATVEAVLLLFDIPTASASSSALWNDVWGLWIVKNIDAHSGGWEWVATNEPTGLFTKPYALCPDHLERVEQLLAFTQTTPSSHQCWTRMRAYAGLRDWAAACAKYVHMTHHCLPSFPAYADVQKLIAPPQRTPQANVWFRLESAEGVAYYYNRLLQDVALERPADFDGAHVTTIPSVIQELIQDALQRDVATRLELERRSRQRAREQLLAEDEWIECIDTDSQRPFYYSLKHYRVMWTPPERGAFIPCIESVAFAAVLCLQAAYRRRRLALRVQAKRTKRSSLPMFSAFSTAKQREFFS
;
A
#
# COMPACT_ATOMS: atom_id res chain seq x y z
N MET A 1 -24.15 23.89 28.30
CA MET A 1 -24.50 23.92 26.86
C MET A 1 -23.46 24.79 26.17
N LEU A 2 -22.44 24.16 25.58
CA LEU A 2 -21.38 24.85 24.85
C LEU A 2 -21.80 24.94 23.38
N THR A 3 -21.96 26.17 22.89
CA THR A 3 -22.18 26.47 21.48
C THR A 3 -20.96 26.05 20.66
N PRO A 4 -21.13 25.40 19.49
CA PRO A 4 -20.02 25.01 18.65
C PRO A 4 -19.50 26.25 17.90
N THR A 5 -18.24 26.60 18.13
CA THR A 5 -17.53 27.58 17.31
C THR A 5 -17.46 27.07 15.88
N ALA A 6 -18.13 27.77 14.97
CA ALA A 6 -17.99 27.60 13.55
C ALA A 6 -16.50 27.74 13.18
N ALA A 7 -15.87 26.61 12.88
CA ALA A 7 -14.55 26.59 12.27
C ALA A 7 -14.67 27.31 10.93
N ALA A 8 -14.19 28.55 10.88
CA ALA A 8 -14.04 29.30 9.65
C ALA A 8 -13.21 28.43 8.69
N ARG A 9 -13.87 27.88 7.66
CA ARG A 9 -13.20 27.16 6.58
C ARG A 9 -12.23 28.15 5.94
N SER A 10 -10.95 27.93 6.18
CA SER A 10 -9.89 28.74 5.62
C SER A 10 -9.97 28.67 4.09
N PRO A 11 -10.01 29.81 3.36
CA PRO A 11 -10.01 29.82 1.91
C PRO A 11 -8.73 29.20 1.30
N LEU A 12 -7.67 29.02 2.10
CA LEU A 12 -6.48 28.25 1.73
C LEU A 12 -6.77 26.75 1.62
N CYS A 13 -7.60 26.18 2.49
CA CYS A 13 -7.95 24.75 2.43
C CYS A 13 -8.77 24.40 1.18
N ASP A 14 -9.63 25.31 0.72
CA ASP A 14 -10.41 25.11 -0.50
C ASP A 14 -9.56 25.28 -1.76
N ARG A 15 -8.56 26.18 -1.77
CA ARG A 15 -7.56 26.27 -2.85
C ARG A 15 -6.63 25.05 -2.91
N ILE A 16 -6.20 24.54 -1.76
CA ILE A 16 -5.40 23.31 -1.67
C ILE A 16 -6.23 22.09 -2.08
N ARG A 17 -7.51 22.00 -1.71
CA ARG A 17 -8.42 20.95 -2.21
C ARG A 17 -8.67 21.03 -3.72
N MET A 18 -8.77 22.24 -4.27
CA MET A 18 -8.89 22.43 -5.72
C MET A 18 -7.62 21.94 -6.44
N LEU A 19 -6.44 22.30 -5.94
CA LEU A 19 -5.15 21.82 -6.45
C LEU A 19 -4.93 20.31 -6.23
N ALA A 20 -5.43 19.76 -5.13
CA ALA A 20 -5.34 18.34 -4.81
C ALA A 20 -6.29 17.47 -5.66
N SER A 21 -7.33 18.06 -6.27
CA SER A 21 -8.31 17.28 -7.03
C SER A 21 -7.75 16.71 -8.34
N ARG A 22 -6.65 17.28 -8.88
CA ARG A 22 -5.79 16.71 -9.92
C ARG A 22 -4.39 17.33 -9.83
N LEU A 23 -3.52 16.79 -8.99
CA LEU A 23 -2.10 17.13 -9.09
C LEU A 23 -1.63 16.82 -10.53
N PRO A 24 -1.06 17.79 -11.28
CA PRO A 24 -0.60 17.55 -12.65
C PRO A 24 0.34 16.34 -12.76
N VAL A 25 1.11 16.06 -11.70
CA VAL A 25 1.97 14.87 -11.58
C VAL A 25 1.17 13.57 -11.66
N ALA A 26 0.06 13.46 -10.92
CA ALA A 26 -0.78 12.27 -10.95
C ALA A 26 -1.42 12.07 -12.33
N GLU A 27 -1.82 13.17 -12.99
CA GLU A 27 -2.37 13.12 -14.36
C GLU A 27 -1.30 12.67 -15.38
N VAL A 28 -0.08 13.22 -15.30
CA VAL A 28 1.06 12.76 -16.12
C VAL A 28 1.35 11.28 -15.87
N ASP A 29 1.33 10.86 -14.60
CA ASP A 29 1.64 9.49 -14.19
C ASP A 29 0.64 8.46 -14.74
N GLU A 30 -0.66 8.71 -14.62
CA GLU A 30 -1.73 7.85 -15.15
C GLU A 30 -1.64 7.73 -16.67
N LEU A 31 -1.38 8.85 -17.35
CA LEU A 31 -1.29 8.89 -18.82
C LEU A 31 -0.04 8.16 -19.33
N ILE A 32 1.11 8.30 -18.67
CA ILE A 32 2.31 7.57 -19.09
C ILE A 32 2.17 6.07 -18.79
N ILE A 33 1.51 5.67 -17.70
CA ILE A 33 1.20 4.26 -17.41
C ILE A 33 0.29 3.68 -18.50
N ALA A 34 -0.75 4.42 -18.89
CA ALA A 34 -1.64 4.02 -19.97
C ALA A 34 -0.89 3.85 -21.31
N LEU A 35 0.03 4.77 -21.63
CA LEU A 35 0.88 4.67 -22.82
C LEU A 35 1.83 3.46 -22.76
N GLN A 36 2.47 3.20 -21.61
CA GLN A 36 3.37 2.06 -21.42
C GLN A 36 2.66 0.72 -21.57
N ALA A 37 1.35 0.65 -21.28
CA ALA A 37 0.53 -0.54 -21.46
C ALA A 37 0.15 -0.83 -22.92
N MET A 38 0.36 0.13 -23.83
CA MET A 38 0.07 -0.05 -25.26
C MET A 38 1.16 -0.89 -25.93
N ARG A 39 0.84 -1.51 -27.07
CA ARG A 39 1.77 -2.41 -27.77
C ARG A 39 2.70 -1.57 -28.65
N LYS A 40 3.94 -2.04 -28.84
CA LYS A 40 4.93 -1.45 -29.77
C LYS A 40 4.33 -1.11 -31.15
N LYS A 41 3.55 -2.02 -31.71
CA LYS A 41 2.88 -1.85 -33.00
C LYS A 41 1.93 -0.64 -33.05
N ASP A 42 1.33 -0.25 -31.92
CA ASP A 42 0.38 0.87 -31.85
C ASP A 42 1.09 2.23 -32.11
N PHE A 43 2.42 2.28 -31.90
CA PHE A 43 3.26 3.44 -32.17
C PHE A 43 3.97 3.36 -33.53
N LEU A 44 4.42 2.16 -33.91
CA LEU A 44 5.32 1.97 -35.05
C LEU A 44 4.61 1.61 -36.36
N ASP A 45 3.49 0.89 -36.34
CA ASP A 45 2.74 0.57 -37.57
C ASP A 45 2.34 1.83 -38.36
N PRO A 46 1.96 2.96 -37.71
CA PRO A 46 1.65 4.20 -38.45
C PRO A 46 2.82 4.80 -39.23
N LEU A 47 4.07 4.48 -38.87
CA LEU A 47 5.24 4.97 -39.61
C LEU A 47 5.37 4.31 -40.99
N SER A 48 4.78 3.13 -41.19
CA SER A 48 4.81 2.41 -42.46
C SER A 48 3.59 2.69 -43.35
N TRP A 49 2.72 3.64 -42.98
CA TRP A 49 1.56 4.00 -43.79
C TRP A 49 1.97 4.94 -44.93
N ASP A 50 1.44 4.67 -46.13
CA ASP A 50 1.75 5.45 -47.34
C ASP A 50 1.22 6.90 -47.31
N LEU A 51 0.31 7.21 -46.39
CA LEU A 51 -0.33 8.52 -46.27
C LEU A 51 0.30 9.32 -45.14
N ALA A 52 0.57 10.60 -45.42
CA ALA A 52 1.02 11.54 -44.40
C ALA A 52 0.00 11.61 -43.24
N PRO A 53 0.47 11.64 -41.99
CA PRO A 53 -0.40 11.74 -40.84
C PRO A 53 -1.16 13.08 -40.82
N HIS A 54 -2.31 13.07 -40.15
CA HIS A 54 -3.15 14.26 -40.01
C HIS A 54 -2.36 15.42 -39.33
N PRO A 55 -2.57 16.69 -39.68
CA PRO A 55 -1.84 17.82 -39.10
C PRO A 55 -1.88 17.87 -37.57
N ALA A 56 -3.00 17.46 -36.97
CA ALA A 56 -3.12 17.38 -35.51
C ALA A 56 -2.18 16.32 -34.89
N ILE A 57 -1.90 15.22 -35.58
CA ILE A 57 -0.93 14.21 -35.15
C ILE A 57 0.48 14.77 -35.22
N LEU A 58 0.81 15.47 -36.32
CA LEU A 58 2.10 16.13 -36.49
C LEU A 58 2.34 17.17 -35.41
N ALA A 59 1.33 17.97 -35.07
CA ALA A 59 1.41 18.94 -33.99
C ALA A 59 1.62 18.28 -32.61
N THR A 60 0.99 17.14 -32.34
CA THR A 60 1.26 16.35 -31.13
C THR A 60 2.71 15.88 -31.10
N VAL A 61 3.22 15.35 -32.21
CA VAL A 61 4.60 14.87 -32.32
C VAL A 61 5.60 15.99 -32.12
N GLU A 62 5.40 17.13 -32.78
CA GLU A 62 6.23 18.32 -32.61
C GLU A 62 6.24 18.78 -31.14
N ALA A 63 5.08 18.80 -30.48
CA ALA A 63 4.98 19.15 -29.06
C ALA A 63 5.76 18.18 -28.15
N VAL A 64 5.68 16.86 -28.39
CA VAL A 64 6.43 15.86 -27.62
C VAL A 64 7.94 16.03 -27.83
N LEU A 65 8.38 16.24 -29.07
CA LEU A 65 9.80 16.44 -29.39
C LEU A 65 10.36 17.70 -28.70
N LEU A 66 9.63 18.81 -28.76
CA LEU A 66 10.01 20.06 -28.10
C LEU A 66 10.04 19.94 -26.56
N LEU A 67 9.12 19.16 -25.98
CA LEU A 67 9.13 18.84 -24.54
C LEU A 67 10.42 18.10 -24.12
N PHE A 68 11.09 17.40 -25.02
CA PHE A 68 12.38 16.73 -24.77
C PHE A 68 13.58 17.50 -25.36
N ASP A 69 13.41 18.78 -25.70
CA ASP A 69 14.43 19.64 -26.31
C ASP A 69 15.00 19.10 -27.64
N ILE A 70 14.17 18.42 -28.42
CA ILE A 70 14.57 17.90 -29.73
C ILE A 70 14.24 18.97 -30.78
N PRO A 71 15.23 19.46 -31.55
CA PRO A 71 15.02 20.53 -32.52
C PRO A 71 14.05 20.12 -33.65
N THR A 72 13.05 20.97 -33.91
CA THR A 72 12.05 20.76 -34.99
C THR A 72 11.95 21.91 -36.00
N ALA A 73 12.59 23.06 -35.73
CA ALA A 73 12.32 24.36 -36.36
C ALA A 73 12.59 24.48 -37.87
N SER A 74 13.14 23.47 -38.53
CA SER A 74 13.46 23.47 -39.97
C SER A 74 12.94 22.25 -40.74
N ALA A 75 12.20 21.35 -40.09
CA ALA A 75 11.74 20.12 -40.71
C ALA A 75 10.41 20.35 -41.47
N SER A 76 10.32 19.85 -42.71
CA SER A 76 9.01 19.70 -43.37
C SER A 76 8.17 18.66 -42.64
N SER A 77 6.84 18.66 -42.84
CA SER A 77 5.95 17.66 -42.22
C SER A 77 6.38 16.21 -42.46
N SER A 78 6.92 15.92 -43.64
CA SER A 78 7.43 14.59 -43.98
C SER A 78 8.75 14.27 -43.27
N ALA A 79 9.67 15.24 -43.19
CA ALA A 79 10.95 15.06 -42.50
C ALA A 79 10.75 14.94 -40.98
N LEU A 80 9.82 15.73 -40.41
CA LEU A 80 9.45 15.64 -39.00
C LEU A 80 8.92 14.24 -38.66
N TRP A 81 8.07 13.67 -39.51
CA TRP A 81 7.45 12.37 -39.27
C TRP A 81 8.42 11.20 -39.48
N ASN A 82 9.11 11.15 -40.63
CA ASN A 82 9.93 10.01 -41.00
C ASN A 82 11.32 10.07 -40.37
N ASP A 83 11.96 11.24 -40.42
CA ASP A 83 13.39 11.36 -40.10
C ASP A 83 13.59 11.67 -38.62
N VAL A 84 12.81 12.61 -38.06
CA VAL A 84 12.96 13.02 -36.66
C VAL A 84 12.17 12.09 -35.74
N TRP A 85 10.85 12.05 -35.91
CA TRP A 85 9.96 11.27 -35.06
C TRP A 85 10.18 9.78 -35.23
N GLY A 86 10.24 9.27 -36.47
CA GLY A 86 10.45 7.85 -36.75
C GLY A 86 11.70 7.29 -36.06
N LEU A 87 12.85 7.96 -36.19
CA LEU A 87 14.08 7.54 -35.50
C LEU A 87 13.96 7.65 -33.99
N TRP A 88 13.37 8.73 -33.48
CA TRP A 88 13.26 8.96 -32.04
C TRP A 88 12.30 7.99 -31.35
N ILE A 89 11.11 7.78 -31.91
CA ILE A 89 10.09 6.92 -31.30
C ILE A 89 10.46 5.45 -31.36
N VAL A 90 11.14 4.99 -32.44
CA VAL A 90 11.65 3.61 -32.53
C VAL A 90 12.65 3.36 -31.41
N LYS A 91 13.64 4.25 -31.21
CA LYS A 91 14.59 4.13 -30.10
C LYS A 91 13.89 4.09 -28.74
N ASN A 92 12.91 4.95 -28.52
CA ASN A 92 12.17 5.02 -27.26
C ASN A 92 11.32 3.77 -26.98
N ILE A 93 10.65 3.25 -27.99
CA ILE A 93 9.81 2.06 -27.89
C ILE A 93 10.67 0.80 -27.77
N ASP A 94 11.81 0.74 -28.46
CA ASP A 94 12.78 -0.36 -28.33
C ASP A 94 13.43 -0.36 -26.95
N ALA A 95 13.79 0.82 -26.42
CA ALA A 95 14.26 0.94 -25.04
C ALA A 95 13.20 0.48 -24.01
N HIS A 96 11.92 0.73 -24.27
CA HIS A 96 10.81 0.26 -23.44
C HIS A 96 10.56 -1.25 -23.56
N SER A 97 10.61 -1.80 -24.77
CA SER A 97 10.22 -3.19 -25.06
C SER A 97 11.36 -4.21 -24.99
N GLY A 98 12.60 -3.81 -25.27
CA GLY A 98 13.78 -4.68 -25.29
C GLY A 98 14.30 -5.03 -23.88
N GLY A 99 14.02 -4.19 -22.89
CA GLY A 99 14.66 -4.29 -21.58
C GLY A 99 16.19 -4.12 -21.65
N TRP A 100 16.80 -3.77 -20.51
CA TRP A 100 18.21 -3.76 -20.08
C TRP A 100 19.41 -3.54 -21.03
N GLU A 101 19.40 -3.91 -22.31
CA GLU A 101 20.53 -3.76 -23.24
C GLU A 101 20.87 -2.28 -23.54
N TRP A 102 19.92 -1.36 -23.37
CA TRP A 102 20.11 0.07 -23.64
C TRP A 102 20.68 0.87 -22.46
N VAL A 103 20.66 0.34 -21.22
CA VAL A 103 21.21 1.05 -20.03
C VAL A 103 22.74 1.20 -20.12
N ALA A 104 23.40 0.39 -20.94
CA ALA A 104 24.84 0.49 -21.19
C ALA A 104 25.23 1.69 -22.08
N THR A 105 24.27 2.31 -22.76
CA THR A 105 24.50 3.48 -23.62
C THR A 105 23.92 4.72 -22.95
N ASN A 106 24.80 5.57 -22.43
CA ASN A 106 24.58 6.85 -21.76
C ASN A 106 23.83 7.93 -22.60
N GLU A 107 22.81 7.57 -23.39
CA GLU A 107 21.96 8.54 -24.07
C GLU A 107 20.81 8.95 -23.12
N PRO A 108 20.74 10.22 -22.66
CA PRO A 108 19.66 10.68 -21.79
C PRO A 108 18.42 11.02 -22.62
N THR A 109 17.26 11.12 -21.96
CA THR A 109 15.94 11.61 -22.45
C THR A 109 15.14 10.63 -23.31
N GLY A 110 14.18 9.96 -22.68
CA GLY A 110 13.19 9.18 -23.39
C GLY A 110 11.83 9.24 -22.74
N LEU A 111 10.78 9.17 -23.56
CA LEU A 111 9.37 9.21 -23.20
C LEU A 111 9.04 8.26 -22.03
N PHE A 112 9.57 7.04 -22.07
CA PHE A 112 9.29 6.00 -21.07
C PHE A 112 10.38 5.85 -20.00
N THR A 113 11.59 6.32 -20.27
CA THR A 113 12.74 6.17 -19.38
C THR A 113 12.89 7.34 -18.41
N LYS A 114 12.58 8.56 -18.86
CA LYS A 114 12.62 9.79 -18.05
C LYS A 114 11.46 10.73 -18.44
N PRO A 115 10.19 10.37 -18.16
CA PRO A 115 9.01 11.15 -18.58
C PRO A 115 8.93 12.57 -18.01
N TYR A 116 9.71 12.87 -16.97
CA TYR A 116 9.77 14.17 -16.31
C TYR A 116 11.01 15.00 -16.67
N ALA A 117 11.93 14.48 -17.50
CA ALA A 117 13.07 15.23 -18.01
C ALA A 117 12.63 16.17 -19.14
N LEU A 118 11.75 17.11 -18.81
CA LEU A 118 11.07 18.00 -19.72
C LEU A 118 11.77 19.36 -19.81
N CYS A 119 11.83 19.93 -21.01
CA CYS A 119 12.42 21.22 -21.29
C CYS A 119 11.37 22.34 -21.18
N PRO A 120 11.62 23.40 -20.39
CA PRO A 120 10.73 24.55 -20.29
C PRO A 120 10.88 25.56 -21.44
N ASP A 121 12.00 25.54 -22.18
CA ASP A 121 12.37 26.61 -23.12
C ASP A 121 11.39 26.77 -24.29
N HIS A 122 10.72 25.68 -24.68
CA HIS A 122 9.78 25.65 -25.80
C HIS A 122 8.30 25.69 -25.37
N LEU A 123 8.01 25.98 -24.09
CA LEU A 123 6.67 25.83 -23.52
C LEU A 123 5.58 26.61 -24.29
N GLU A 124 5.84 27.87 -24.67
CA GLU A 124 4.86 28.68 -25.41
C GLU A 124 4.48 28.05 -26.75
N ARG A 125 5.47 27.50 -27.47
CA ARG A 125 5.25 26.81 -28.74
C ARG A 125 4.47 25.51 -28.52
N VAL A 126 4.81 24.75 -27.49
CA VAL A 126 4.12 23.52 -27.11
C VAL A 126 2.64 23.79 -26.78
N GLU A 127 2.34 24.83 -26.00
CA GLU A 127 0.96 25.21 -25.67
C GLU A 127 0.14 25.60 -26.92
N GLN A 128 0.74 26.33 -27.88
CA GLN A 128 0.09 26.66 -29.16
C GLN A 128 -0.22 25.42 -29.99
N LEU A 129 0.73 24.50 -30.11
CA LEU A 129 0.55 23.24 -30.84
C LEU A 129 -0.56 22.41 -30.20
N LEU A 130 -0.56 22.28 -28.88
CA LEU A 130 -1.57 21.53 -28.14
C LEU A 130 -2.96 22.16 -28.26
N ALA A 131 -3.07 23.49 -28.22
CA ALA A 131 -4.33 24.18 -28.49
C ALA A 131 -4.87 23.85 -29.89
N PHE A 132 -3.99 23.79 -30.90
CA PHE A 132 -4.37 23.34 -32.24
C PHE A 132 -4.85 21.88 -32.25
N THR A 133 -4.17 20.95 -31.56
CA THR A 133 -4.62 19.55 -31.52
C THR A 133 -6.03 19.38 -30.93
N GLN A 134 -6.42 20.23 -29.99
CA GLN A 134 -7.72 20.20 -29.31
C GLN A 134 -8.87 20.73 -30.18
N THR A 135 -8.56 21.44 -31.28
CA THR A 135 -9.58 21.83 -32.27
C THR A 135 -10.19 20.62 -32.97
N THR A 136 -9.44 19.51 -33.05
CA THR A 136 -9.90 18.26 -33.64
C THR A 136 -10.56 17.41 -32.56
N PRO A 137 -11.87 17.10 -32.65
CA PRO A 137 -12.59 16.39 -31.60
C PRO A 137 -12.02 14.98 -31.39
N SER A 138 -12.03 14.48 -30.15
CA SER A 138 -11.50 13.14 -29.81
C SER A 138 -12.19 11.98 -30.55
N SER A 139 -13.40 12.19 -31.09
CA SER A 139 -14.12 11.23 -31.94
C SER A 139 -13.63 11.20 -33.40
N HIS A 140 -12.76 12.12 -33.81
CA HIS A 140 -12.25 12.20 -35.17
C HIS A 140 -11.44 10.96 -35.56
N GLN A 141 -11.49 10.58 -36.84
CA GLN A 141 -10.91 9.33 -37.33
C GLN A 141 -9.39 9.25 -37.14
N CYS A 142 -8.68 10.38 -37.14
CA CYS A 142 -7.22 10.38 -36.91
C CYS A 142 -6.87 9.82 -35.53
N TRP A 143 -7.62 10.17 -34.50
CA TRP A 143 -7.38 9.72 -33.12
C TRP A 143 -7.86 8.29 -32.89
N THR A 144 -8.99 7.90 -33.50
CA THR A 144 -9.53 6.55 -33.33
C THR A 144 -8.69 5.49 -34.02
N ARG A 145 -8.04 5.84 -35.14
CA ARG A 145 -7.07 4.99 -35.85
C ARG A 145 -5.69 4.99 -35.19
N MET A 146 -5.24 6.12 -34.65
CA MET A 146 -3.93 6.27 -34.02
C MET A 146 -4.07 6.48 -32.51
N ARG A 147 -4.58 5.47 -31.79
CA ARG A 147 -4.92 5.57 -30.36
C ARG A 147 -3.72 5.93 -29.48
N ALA A 148 -2.54 5.42 -29.81
CA ALA A 148 -1.31 5.76 -29.09
C ALA A 148 -1.00 7.27 -29.19
N TYR A 149 -1.24 7.87 -30.35
CA TYR A 149 -1.03 9.30 -30.59
C TYR A 149 -2.10 10.19 -29.96
N ALA A 150 -3.32 9.67 -29.79
CA ALA A 150 -4.33 10.32 -28.95
C ALA A 150 -3.88 10.33 -27.46
N GLY A 151 -3.33 9.22 -26.98
CA GLY A 151 -2.73 9.16 -25.63
C GLY A 151 -1.53 10.09 -25.48
N LEU A 152 -0.65 10.19 -26.49
CA LEU A 152 0.48 11.11 -26.50
C LEU A 152 0.04 12.57 -26.44
N ARG A 153 -1.04 12.93 -27.13
CA ARG A 153 -1.64 14.28 -27.07
C ARG A 153 -2.04 14.62 -25.64
N ASP A 154 -2.79 13.72 -25.00
CA ASP A 154 -3.30 13.95 -23.65
C ASP A 154 -2.15 14.01 -22.64
N TRP A 155 -1.16 13.11 -22.78
CA TRP A 155 0.06 13.11 -21.99
C TRP A 155 0.86 14.41 -22.15
N ALA A 156 1.11 14.86 -23.38
CA ALA A 156 1.83 16.10 -23.66
C ALA A 156 1.09 17.32 -23.08
N ALA A 157 -0.24 17.33 -23.11
CA ALA A 157 -1.04 18.37 -22.46
C ALA A 157 -0.90 18.37 -20.93
N ALA A 158 -0.82 17.20 -20.29
CA ALA A 158 -0.55 17.11 -18.86
C ALA A 158 0.89 17.56 -18.53
N CYS A 159 1.87 17.18 -19.35
CA CYS A 159 3.27 17.62 -19.22
C CYS A 159 3.41 19.13 -19.37
N ALA A 160 2.76 19.75 -20.35
CA ALA A 160 2.78 21.22 -20.51
C ALA A 160 2.23 21.92 -19.26
N LYS A 161 1.09 21.46 -18.71
CA LYS A 161 0.55 21.99 -17.44
C LYS A 161 1.53 21.82 -16.28
N TYR A 162 2.18 20.66 -16.20
CA TYR A 162 3.18 20.38 -15.17
C TYR A 162 4.36 21.34 -15.26
N VAL A 163 4.97 21.48 -16.44
CA VAL A 163 6.10 22.39 -16.70
C VAL A 163 5.71 23.84 -16.43
N HIS A 164 4.54 24.27 -16.90
CA HIS A 164 4.01 25.60 -16.61
C HIS A 164 3.91 25.86 -15.11
N MET A 165 3.33 24.89 -14.38
CA MET A 165 3.19 24.97 -12.93
C MET A 165 4.55 25.04 -12.22
N THR A 166 5.52 24.19 -12.59
CA THR A 166 6.83 24.11 -11.93
C THR A 166 7.72 25.31 -12.20
N HIS A 167 7.69 25.87 -13.41
CA HIS A 167 8.59 26.95 -13.82
C HIS A 167 7.99 28.35 -13.65
N HIS A 168 6.67 28.53 -13.83
CA HIS A 168 6.05 29.85 -13.79
C HIS A 168 5.19 30.10 -12.54
N CYS A 169 4.45 29.09 -12.07
CA CYS A 169 3.54 29.29 -10.94
C CYS A 169 4.23 29.13 -9.57
N LEU A 170 4.92 28.02 -9.37
CA LEU A 170 5.39 27.60 -8.05
C LEU A 170 6.53 28.42 -7.45
N PRO A 171 7.51 28.93 -8.21
CA PRO A 171 8.58 29.75 -7.64
C PRO A 171 8.07 31.02 -6.93
N SER A 172 6.89 31.51 -7.31
CA SER A 172 6.24 32.67 -6.69
C SER A 172 5.34 32.32 -5.49
N PHE A 173 5.18 31.02 -5.17
CA PHE A 173 4.26 30.57 -4.13
C PHE A 173 4.91 30.58 -2.73
N PRO A 174 4.25 31.14 -1.70
CA PRO A 174 4.84 31.31 -0.35
C PRO A 174 5.27 30.01 0.35
N ALA A 175 4.77 28.85 -0.07
CA ALA A 175 5.15 27.52 0.45
C ALA A 175 5.77 26.62 -0.64
N TYR A 176 6.52 27.22 -1.56
CA TYR A 176 7.20 26.54 -2.67
C TYR A 176 7.89 25.24 -2.26
N ALA A 177 8.71 25.26 -1.21
CA ALA A 177 9.52 24.10 -0.81
C ALA A 177 8.67 22.90 -0.36
N ASP A 178 7.52 23.13 0.25
CA ASP A 178 6.63 22.06 0.70
C ASP A 178 5.81 21.51 -0.46
N VAL A 179 5.32 22.39 -1.34
CA VAL A 179 4.58 21.98 -2.54
C VAL A 179 5.50 21.25 -3.51
N GLN A 180 6.75 21.69 -3.68
CA GLN A 180 7.76 21.06 -4.53
C GLN A 180 8.00 19.59 -4.14
N LYS A 181 8.00 19.27 -2.84
CA LYS A 181 8.12 17.88 -2.36
C LYS A 181 6.89 17.04 -2.72
N LEU A 182 5.70 17.63 -2.69
CA LEU A 182 4.45 16.93 -3.02
C LEU A 182 4.28 16.68 -4.53
N ILE A 183 4.85 17.56 -5.35
CA ILE A 183 4.80 17.44 -6.82
C ILE A 183 6.09 16.86 -7.40
N ALA A 184 7.04 16.48 -6.54
CA ALA A 184 8.25 15.83 -7.00
C ALA A 184 7.81 14.56 -7.74
N PRO A 185 8.32 14.34 -8.97
CA PRO A 185 7.97 13.13 -9.68
C PRO A 185 8.31 11.93 -8.78
N PRO A 186 7.44 10.92 -8.70
CA PRO A 186 7.78 9.72 -7.97
C PRO A 186 9.11 9.21 -8.51
N GLN A 187 9.98 8.72 -7.62
CA GLN A 187 11.19 8.03 -8.05
C GLN A 187 10.76 6.76 -8.79
N ARG A 188 10.52 6.89 -10.09
CA ARG A 188 10.22 5.79 -10.98
C ARG A 188 11.54 5.09 -11.26
N THR A 189 11.76 4.01 -10.53
CA THR A 189 12.53 2.89 -11.06
C THR A 189 11.92 2.50 -12.41
N PRO A 190 12.71 2.28 -13.48
CA PRO A 190 12.18 1.78 -14.73
C PRO A 190 11.35 0.51 -14.46
N GLN A 191 10.32 0.22 -15.27
CA GLN A 191 9.37 -0.89 -15.10
C GLN A 191 9.99 -2.29 -14.86
N ALA A 192 11.31 -2.45 -14.99
CA ALA A 192 12.02 -3.58 -14.40
C ALA A 192 12.29 -3.30 -12.92
N ASN A 193 11.45 -3.85 -12.04
CA ASN A 193 11.68 -3.98 -10.59
C ASN A 193 13.18 -4.16 -10.31
N VAL A 194 13.86 -3.07 -9.93
CA VAL A 194 15.28 -3.11 -9.56
C VAL A 194 15.43 -3.99 -8.32
N TRP A 195 14.40 -3.94 -7.49
CA TRP A 195 14.28 -4.64 -6.23
C TRP A 195 13.13 -5.62 -6.27
N PHE A 196 13.43 -6.89 -6.03
CA PHE A 196 12.44 -7.93 -5.83
C PHE A 196 12.23 -8.11 -4.35
N ARG A 197 11.00 -7.94 -3.86
CA ARG A 197 10.65 -8.34 -2.48
C ARG A 197 10.35 -9.83 -2.47
N LEU A 198 11.06 -10.55 -1.61
CA LEU A 198 10.87 -11.96 -1.34
C LEU A 198 10.51 -12.16 0.12
N GLU A 199 9.92 -13.30 0.42
CA GLU A 199 9.66 -13.74 1.79
C GLU A 199 10.26 -15.13 1.98
N SER A 200 10.91 -15.35 3.12
CA SER A 200 11.34 -16.68 3.54
C SER A 200 10.13 -17.56 3.87
N ALA A 201 10.34 -18.87 4.04
CA ALA A 201 9.27 -19.79 4.43
C ALA A 201 8.59 -19.41 5.77
N GLU A 202 9.32 -18.70 6.64
CA GLU A 202 8.88 -18.23 7.96
C GLU A 202 8.31 -16.79 7.92
N GLY A 203 8.21 -16.18 6.73
CA GLY A 203 7.64 -14.84 6.54
C GLY A 203 8.61 -13.70 6.84
N VAL A 204 9.93 -13.92 6.75
CA VAL A 204 10.93 -12.83 6.80
C VAL A 204 11.08 -12.23 5.41
N ALA A 205 10.75 -10.94 5.28
CA ALA A 205 10.93 -10.24 4.03
C ALA A 205 12.41 -9.90 3.78
N TYR A 206 12.87 -10.09 2.55
CA TYR A 206 14.18 -9.66 2.08
C TYR A 206 14.06 -9.12 0.64
N TYR A 207 15.06 -8.36 0.20
CA TYR A 207 15.03 -7.61 -1.04
C TYR A 207 16.24 -7.96 -1.89
N TYR A 208 16.01 -8.36 -3.13
CA TYR A 208 17.08 -8.64 -4.08
C TYR A 208 17.20 -7.53 -5.10
N ASN A 209 18.39 -6.93 -5.18
CA ASN A 209 18.73 -5.97 -6.21
C ASN A 209 19.29 -6.70 -7.43
N ARG A 210 18.55 -6.70 -8.54
CA ARG A 210 19.01 -7.36 -9.77
C ARG A 210 20.21 -6.67 -10.41
N LEU A 211 20.33 -5.36 -10.25
CA LEU A 211 21.43 -4.56 -10.79
C LEU A 211 22.75 -4.87 -10.10
N LEU A 212 22.72 -4.79 -8.78
CA LEU A 212 23.89 -4.99 -7.94
C LEU A 212 24.17 -6.48 -7.68
N GLN A 213 23.23 -7.35 -8.05
CA GLN A 213 23.21 -8.78 -7.70
C GLN A 213 23.42 -8.99 -6.21
N ASP A 214 22.75 -8.17 -5.41
CA ASP A 214 22.96 -8.06 -3.96
C ASP A 214 21.64 -8.26 -3.21
N VAL A 215 21.73 -8.75 -1.98
CA VAL A 215 20.58 -9.03 -1.12
C VAL A 215 20.60 -8.09 0.08
N ALA A 216 19.52 -7.32 0.25
CA ALA A 216 19.30 -6.48 1.41
C ALA A 216 18.22 -7.10 2.31
N LEU A 217 18.48 -7.14 3.62
CA LEU A 217 17.52 -7.63 4.61
C LEU A 217 16.60 -6.52 5.14
N GLU A 218 16.90 -5.28 4.79
CA GLU A 218 16.12 -4.09 5.11
C GLU A 218 15.49 -3.54 3.85
N ARG A 219 14.38 -2.82 4.02
CA ARG A 219 13.70 -2.17 2.90
C ARG A 219 14.61 -1.08 2.32
N PRO A 220 15.03 -1.20 1.06
CA PRO A 220 15.81 -0.18 0.38
C PRO A 220 15.04 1.14 0.29
N ALA A 221 15.76 2.27 0.37
CA ALA A 221 15.16 3.61 0.31
C ALA A 221 14.50 3.90 -1.06
N ASP A 222 15.03 3.28 -2.10
CA ASP A 222 14.60 3.32 -3.50
C ASP A 222 13.62 2.17 -3.86
N PHE A 223 13.09 1.45 -2.86
CA PHE A 223 12.08 0.41 -3.09
C PHE A 223 10.69 1.03 -3.35
N ASP A 224 10.26 0.94 -4.61
CA ASP A 224 9.00 1.46 -5.17
C ASP A 224 7.71 0.80 -4.63
N GLY A 225 7.83 -0.28 -3.84
CA GLY A 225 6.68 -0.96 -3.27
C GLY A 225 6.02 -1.98 -4.21
N ALA A 226 6.59 -2.25 -5.38
CA ALA A 226 6.05 -3.22 -6.31
C ALA A 226 6.09 -4.65 -5.72
N HIS A 227 4.90 -5.24 -5.55
CA HIS A 227 4.76 -6.64 -5.16
C HIS A 227 4.74 -7.51 -6.41
N VAL A 228 5.91 -7.97 -6.83
CA VAL A 228 6.02 -8.99 -7.89
C VAL A 228 5.47 -10.30 -7.35
N THR A 229 4.25 -10.66 -7.75
CA THR A 229 3.56 -11.88 -7.30
C THR A 229 4.19 -13.17 -7.82
N THR A 230 4.89 -13.11 -8.96
CA THR A 230 5.55 -14.26 -9.57
C THR A 230 6.97 -13.89 -9.99
N ILE A 231 7.96 -14.46 -9.31
CA ILE A 231 9.38 -14.25 -9.61
C ILE A 231 9.82 -15.28 -10.67
N PRO A 232 10.33 -14.86 -11.84
CA PRO A 232 10.83 -15.79 -12.87
C PRO A 232 11.96 -16.69 -12.35
N SER A 233 12.05 -17.93 -12.85
CA SER A 233 13.06 -18.92 -12.42
C SER A 233 14.50 -18.41 -12.53
N VAL A 234 14.82 -17.68 -13.60
CA VAL A 234 16.13 -17.06 -13.81
C VAL A 234 16.51 -16.10 -12.68
N ILE A 235 15.54 -15.37 -12.12
CA ILE A 235 15.78 -14.45 -11.00
C ILE A 235 15.96 -15.24 -9.70
N GLN A 236 15.25 -16.36 -9.52
CA GLN A 236 15.44 -17.24 -8.35
C GLN A 236 16.84 -17.83 -8.31
N GLU A 237 17.39 -18.26 -9.45
CA GLU A 237 18.77 -18.75 -9.56
C GLU A 237 19.78 -17.67 -9.18
N LEU A 238 19.61 -16.45 -9.70
CA LEU A 238 20.50 -15.32 -9.37
C LEU A 238 20.45 -14.95 -7.88
N ILE A 239 19.28 -15.06 -7.24
CA ILE A 239 19.13 -14.84 -5.80
C ILE A 239 19.89 -15.90 -5.02
N GLN A 240 19.77 -17.17 -5.42
CA GLN A 240 20.51 -18.26 -4.79
C GLN A 240 22.03 -18.04 -4.91
N ASP A 241 22.50 -17.64 -6.08
CA ASP A 241 23.91 -17.31 -6.31
C ASP A 241 24.36 -16.13 -5.43
N ALA A 242 23.57 -15.07 -5.33
CA ALA A 242 23.87 -13.92 -4.47
C ALA A 242 23.96 -14.31 -2.99
N LEU A 243 23.00 -15.11 -2.49
CA LEU A 243 23.00 -15.65 -1.13
C LEU A 243 24.16 -16.63 -0.87
N GLN A 244 24.64 -17.34 -1.89
CA GLN A 244 25.82 -18.20 -1.78
C GLN A 244 27.12 -17.38 -1.71
N ARG A 245 27.20 -16.28 -2.47
CA ARG A 245 28.35 -15.37 -2.46
C ARG A 245 28.46 -14.60 -1.15
N ASP A 246 27.35 -14.09 -0.62
CA ASP A 246 27.31 -13.38 0.66
C ASP A 246 26.84 -14.29 1.81
N VAL A 247 27.81 -15.01 2.36
CA VAL A 247 27.60 -15.90 3.50
C VAL A 247 27.11 -15.14 4.74
N ALA A 248 27.51 -13.89 4.93
CA ALA A 248 27.13 -13.10 6.11
C ALA A 248 25.63 -12.77 6.06
N THR A 249 25.16 -12.28 4.91
CA THR A 249 23.74 -11.96 4.69
C THR A 249 22.86 -13.20 4.75
N ARG A 250 23.32 -14.34 4.20
CA ARG A 250 22.61 -15.62 4.33
C ARG A 250 22.45 -16.06 5.78
N LEU A 251 23.52 -16.04 6.56
CA LEU A 251 23.49 -16.43 7.98
C LEU A 251 22.58 -15.50 8.80
N GLU A 252 22.58 -14.20 8.49
CA GLU A 252 21.72 -13.23 9.15
C GLU A 252 20.24 -13.43 8.76
N LEU A 253 19.94 -13.76 7.49
CA LEU A 253 18.60 -14.13 7.06
C LEU A 253 18.10 -15.38 7.80
N GLU A 254 18.92 -16.43 7.88
CA GLU A 254 18.59 -17.64 8.65
C GLU A 254 18.37 -17.33 10.14
N ARG A 255 19.17 -16.44 10.73
CA ARG A 255 19.01 -16.00 12.12
C ARG A 255 17.65 -15.31 12.32
N ARG A 256 17.26 -14.40 11.41
CA ARG A 256 15.96 -13.71 11.44
C ARG A 256 14.80 -14.70 11.21
N SER A 257 14.94 -15.66 10.31
CA SER A 257 13.97 -16.73 10.09
C SER A 257 13.74 -17.57 11.35
N ARG A 258 14.82 -18.03 12.00
CA ARG A 258 14.73 -18.79 13.26
C ARG A 258 14.12 -17.96 14.39
N GLN A 259 14.46 -16.68 14.46
CA GLN A 259 13.89 -15.76 15.44
C GLN A 259 12.39 -15.58 15.20
N ARG A 260 11.95 -15.38 13.95
CA ARG A 260 10.54 -15.21 13.60
C ARG A 260 9.73 -16.49 13.80
N ALA A 261 10.28 -17.66 13.46
CA ALA A 261 9.69 -18.95 13.76
C ALA A 261 9.53 -19.14 15.28
N ARG A 262 10.54 -18.73 16.07
CA ARG A 262 10.45 -18.75 17.54
C ARG A 262 9.41 -17.77 18.08
N GLU A 263 9.32 -16.56 17.54
CA GLU A 263 8.32 -15.57 17.92
C GLU A 263 6.91 -15.98 17.53
N GLN A 264 6.72 -16.64 16.37
CA GLN A 264 5.47 -17.27 15.97
C GLN A 264 5.09 -18.37 16.96
N LEU A 265 6.01 -19.28 17.30
CA LEU A 265 5.78 -20.34 18.30
C LEU A 265 5.48 -19.78 19.71
N LEU A 266 6.10 -18.67 20.10
CA LEU A 266 5.88 -18.01 21.39
C LEU A 266 4.59 -17.20 21.41
N ALA A 267 4.19 -16.61 20.29
CA ALA A 267 2.85 -16.08 20.13
C ALA A 267 1.81 -17.20 20.12
N GLU A 268 2.19 -18.41 19.73
CA GLU A 268 1.23 -19.45 19.38
C GLU A 268 0.64 -20.26 20.52
N ASP A 269 1.04 -20.23 21.81
CA ASP A 269 0.23 -21.00 22.80
C ASP A 269 0.49 -20.74 24.30
N GLU A 270 -0.43 -20.04 24.97
CA GLU A 270 -0.61 -20.13 26.43
C GLU A 270 -1.67 -21.18 26.74
N TRP A 271 -1.28 -22.22 27.48
CA TRP A 271 -2.12 -23.31 27.96
C TRP A 271 -2.19 -23.26 29.47
N ILE A 272 -3.39 -23.40 30.01
CA ILE A 272 -3.61 -23.45 31.45
C ILE A 272 -3.79 -24.90 31.87
N GLU A 273 -2.93 -25.39 32.75
CA GLU A 273 -3.02 -26.72 33.32
C GLU A 273 -3.95 -26.72 34.54
N CYS A 274 -4.98 -27.54 34.48
CA CYS A 274 -5.93 -27.80 35.55
C CYS A 274 -5.90 -29.27 35.95
N ILE A 275 -6.33 -29.59 37.16
CA ILE A 275 -6.60 -30.97 37.59
C ILE A 275 -8.11 -31.14 37.66
N ASP A 276 -8.63 -32.16 36.98
CA ASP A 276 -10.02 -32.54 37.11
C ASP A 276 -10.27 -33.19 38.48
N THR A 277 -11.24 -32.68 39.23
CA THR A 277 -11.51 -33.11 40.61
C THR A 277 -12.06 -34.53 40.68
N ASP A 278 -12.79 -34.96 39.66
CA ASP A 278 -13.46 -36.25 39.64
C ASP A 278 -12.51 -37.37 39.21
N SER A 279 -11.65 -37.12 38.20
CA SER A 279 -10.71 -38.10 37.67
C SER A 279 -9.28 -37.98 38.19
N GLN A 280 -8.94 -36.91 38.92
CA GLN A 280 -7.59 -36.58 39.41
C GLN A 280 -6.52 -36.55 38.30
N ARG A 281 -6.92 -36.27 37.04
CA ARG A 281 -6.02 -36.18 35.89
C ARG A 281 -5.85 -34.74 35.43
N PRO A 282 -4.64 -34.36 34.98
CA PRO A 282 -4.42 -33.03 34.43
C PRO A 282 -5.13 -32.89 33.10
N PHE A 283 -5.67 -31.70 32.86
CA PHE A 283 -6.16 -31.25 31.57
C PHE A 283 -5.66 -29.84 31.29
N TYR A 284 -5.38 -29.56 30.03
CA TYR A 284 -4.79 -28.33 29.58
C TYR A 284 -5.83 -27.57 28.76
N TYR A 285 -6.03 -26.29 29.05
CA TYR A 285 -6.92 -25.48 28.24
C TYR A 285 -6.30 -24.15 27.84
N SER A 286 -6.36 -23.82 26.55
CA SER A 286 -5.90 -22.52 26.06
C SER A 286 -7.06 -21.55 25.99
N LEU A 287 -6.95 -20.40 26.66
CA LEU A 287 -7.93 -19.31 26.54
C LEU A 287 -7.81 -18.59 25.20
N LYS A 288 -6.61 -18.58 24.63
CA LYS A 288 -6.36 -17.98 23.33
C LYS A 288 -7.04 -18.79 22.22
N HIS A 289 -7.08 -20.12 22.35
CA HIS A 289 -7.61 -21.03 21.33
C HIS A 289 -8.92 -21.73 21.72
N TYR A 290 -9.46 -21.49 22.92
CA TYR A 290 -10.68 -22.12 23.47
C TYR A 290 -10.70 -23.66 23.37
N ARG A 291 -9.52 -24.29 23.49
CA ARG A 291 -9.36 -25.75 23.41
C ARG A 291 -9.12 -26.33 24.79
N VAL A 292 -9.56 -27.57 24.99
CA VAL A 292 -9.28 -28.39 26.17
C VAL A 292 -8.67 -29.70 25.71
N MET A 293 -7.58 -30.13 26.31
CA MET A 293 -6.88 -31.37 26.01
C MET A 293 -6.56 -32.13 27.30
N TRP A 294 -6.62 -33.47 27.22
CA TRP A 294 -6.32 -34.36 28.34
C TRP A 294 -4.88 -34.90 28.30
N THR A 295 -4.12 -34.47 27.29
CA THR A 295 -2.70 -34.76 27.09
C THR A 295 -1.95 -33.44 26.91
N PRO A 296 -0.73 -33.32 27.43
CA PRO A 296 0.05 -32.11 27.28
C PRO A 296 0.35 -31.83 25.80
N PRO A 297 0.10 -30.61 25.29
CA PRO A 297 0.54 -30.19 23.96
C PRO A 297 2.05 -30.35 23.78
N GLU A 298 2.48 -30.72 22.57
CA GLU A 298 3.89 -30.91 22.23
C GLU A 298 4.69 -29.58 22.31
N ARG A 299 4.01 -28.45 22.12
CA ARG A 299 4.58 -27.09 22.18
C ARG A 299 3.56 -26.12 22.76
N GLY A 300 3.98 -25.30 23.72
CA GLY A 300 3.15 -24.31 24.40
C GLY A 300 3.74 -23.88 25.75
N ALA A 301 3.30 -22.75 26.28
CA ALA A 301 3.61 -22.27 27.63
C ALA A 301 2.50 -22.72 28.58
N PHE A 302 2.85 -23.50 29.61
CA PHE A 302 1.90 -24.02 30.60
C PHE A 302 1.83 -23.12 31.83
N ILE A 303 0.62 -22.72 32.22
CA ILE A 303 0.34 -21.92 33.41
C ILE A 303 -0.55 -22.75 34.33
N PRO A 304 -0.19 -22.99 35.61
CA PRO A 304 -1.07 -23.68 36.53
C PRO A 304 -2.34 -22.86 36.78
N CYS A 305 -3.47 -23.54 36.91
CA CYS A 305 -4.79 -22.89 36.97
C CYS A 305 -4.94 -21.88 38.11
N ILE A 306 -4.26 -22.10 39.25
CA ILE A 306 -4.32 -21.19 40.40
C ILE A 306 -3.68 -19.82 40.12
N GLU A 307 -2.75 -19.74 39.16
CA GLU A 307 -2.06 -18.52 38.76
C GLU A 307 -2.76 -17.82 37.59
N SER A 308 -3.73 -18.49 36.94
CA SER A 308 -4.48 -17.91 35.84
C SER A 308 -5.50 -16.89 36.33
N VAL A 309 -5.32 -15.62 35.95
CA VAL A 309 -6.25 -14.52 36.22
C VAL A 309 -7.67 -14.84 35.72
N ALA A 310 -7.76 -15.49 34.56
CA ALA A 310 -9.02 -15.89 33.97
C ALA A 310 -9.69 -17.03 34.75
N PHE A 311 -8.93 -18.02 35.23
CA PHE A 311 -9.47 -19.07 36.09
C PHE A 311 -10.01 -18.49 37.41
N ALA A 312 -9.26 -17.59 38.04
CA ALA A 312 -9.69 -16.88 39.24
C ALA A 312 -11.00 -16.09 39.01
N ALA A 313 -11.10 -15.38 37.87
CA ALA A 313 -12.31 -14.65 37.50
C ALA A 313 -13.54 -15.57 37.34
N VAL A 314 -13.37 -16.74 36.71
CA VAL A 314 -14.44 -17.73 36.58
C VAL A 314 -14.90 -18.25 37.94
N LEU A 315 -13.97 -18.55 38.85
CA LEU A 315 -14.33 -18.98 40.22
C LEU A 315 -15.11 -17.89 40.96
N CYS A 316 -14.69 -16.63 40.86
CA CYS A 316 -15.41 -15.50 41.45
C CYS A 316 -16.84 -15.39 40.90
N LEU A 317 -17.02 -15.52 39.58
CA LEU A 317 -18.34 -15.49 38.93
C LEU A 317 -19.23 -16.65 39.39
N GLN A 318 -18.68 -17.87 39.44
CA GLN A 318 -19.42 -19.05 39.92
C GLN A 318 -19.83 -18.91 41.39
N ALA A 319 -18.94 -18.41 42.24
CA ALA A 319 -19.22 -18.15 43.66
C ALA A 319 -20.32 -17.09 43.82
N ALA A 320 -20.23 -15.98 43.09
CA ALA A 320 -21.25 -14.93 43.08
C ALA A 320 -22.61 -15.45 42.62
N TYR A 321 -22.65 -16.27 41.57
CA TYR A 321 -23.87 -16.89 41.06
C TYR A 321 -24.50 -17.84 42.07
N ARG A 322 -23.71 -18.72 42.69
CA ARG A 322 -24.18 -19.65 43.74
C ARG A 322 -24.73 -18.88 44.96
N ARG A 323 -24.05 -17.82 45.38
CA ARG A 323 -24.50 -16.93 46.47
C ARG A 323 -25.84 -16.28 46.14
N ARG A 324 -26.01 -15.75 44.91
CA ARG A 324 -27.27 -15.15 44.46
C ARG A 324 -28.42 -16.17 44.47
N ARG A 325 -28.19 -17.40 43.97
CA ARG A 325 -29.20 -18.47 44.01
C ARG A 325 -29.59 -18.85 45.43
N LEU A 326 -28.62 -18.94 46.34
CA LEU A 326 -28.88 -19.25 47.74
C LEU A 326 -29.71 -18.13 48.40
N ALA A 327 -29.35 -16.87 48.17
CA ALA A 327 -30.09 -15.72 48.69
C ALA A 327 -31.56 -15.74 48.24
N LEU A 328 -31.82 -16.01 46.96
CA LEU A 328 -33.18 -16.15 46.42
C LEU A 328 -33.94 -17.31 47.09
N ARG A 329 -33.31 -18.47 47.29
CA ARG A 329 -33.93 -19.60 47.99
C ARG A 329 -34.25 -19.27 49.45
N VAL A 330 -33.35 -18.58 50.14
CA VAL A 330 -33.54 -18.16 51.53
C VAL A 330 -34.67 -17.13 51.63
N GLN A 331 -34.70 -16.15 50.73
CA GLN A 331 -35.78 -15.16 50.66
C GLN A 331 -37.12 -15.83 50.41
N ALA A 332 -37.20 -16.77 49.46
CA ALA A 332 -38.42 -17.55 49.20
C ALA A 332 -38.86 -18.40 50.41
N LYS A 333 -37.92 -18.95 51.20
CA LYS A 333 -38.25 -19.64 52.45
C LYS A 333 -38.73 -18.68 53.54
N ARG A 334 -38.13 -17.49 53.64
CA ARG A 334 -38.54 -16.45 54.60
C ARG A 334 -39.94 -15.92 54.30
N THR A 335 -40.26 -15.64 53.04
CA THR A 335 -41.61 -15.21 52.64
C THR A 335 -42.66 -16.29 52.90
N LYS A 336 -42.34 -17.56 52.63
CA LYS A 336 -43.20 -18.71 53.00
C LYS A 336 -43.36 -18.88 54.51
N ARG A 337 -42.33 -18.55 55.31
CA ARG A 337 -42.39 -18.63 56.77
C ARG A 337 -43.18 -17.46 57.37
N SER A 338 -43.08 -16.26 56.80
CA SER A 338 -43.88 -15.11 57.22
C SER A 338 -45.36 -15.24 56.86
N SER A 339 -45.72 -16.13 55.93
CA SER A 339 -47.12 -16.46 55.60
C SER A 339 -47.70 -17.58 56.46
N LEU A 340 -46.95 -18.16 57.41
CA LEU A 340 -47.46 -19.17 58.35
C LEU A 340 -47.89 -18.48 59.66
N PRO A 341 -49.04 -18.86 60.26
CA PRO A 341 -49.52 -18.25 61.50
C PRO A 341 -48.58 -18.55 62.67
N MET A 342 -48.21 -17.51 63.42
CA MET A 342 -47.28 -17.58 64.55
C MET A 342 -48.04 -18.00 65.81
N PHE A 343 -47.82 -19.21 66.32
CA PHE A 343 -48.34 -19.60 67.64
C PHE A 343 -47.38 -19.07 68.73
N SER A 344 -47.79 -18.04 69.47
CA SER A 344 -47.08 -17.56 70.65
C SER A 344 -47.31 -18.53 71.82
N ALA A 345 -46.23 -19.14 72.31
CA ALA A 345 -46.27 -19.93 73.53
C ALA A 345 -46.45 -18.99 74.73
N PHE A 346 -47.60 -19.10 75.41
CA PHE A 346 -47.86 -18.45 76.69
C PHE A 346 -46.89 -19.00 77.75
N SER A 347 -45.95 -18.18 78.19
CA SER A 347 -45.25 -18.39 79.46
C SER A 347 -45.44 -17.14 80.31
N THR A 348 -46.42 -17.18 81.20
CA THR A 348 -46.60 -16.19 82.26
C THR A 348 -46.24 -16.83 83.60
N ALA A 349 -44.96 -16.68 83.95
CA ALA A 349 -44.52 -16.75 85.33
C ALA A 349 -44.87 -15.41 86.02
N LYS A 350 -45.64 -15.47 87.12
CA LYS A 350 -45.74 -14.41 88.14
C LYS A 350 -45.75 -15.10 89.50
N GLN A 351 -44.62 -15.08 90.20
CA GLN A 351 -44.28 -14.14 91.29
C GLN A 351 -44.48 -14.81 92.66
N ARG A 352 -43.35 -15.32 93.19
CA ARG A 352 -43.12 -15.44 94.63
C ARG A 352 -42.90 -14.05 95.23
N GLU A 353 -43.17 -13.98 96.53
CA GLU A 353 -42.90 -12.93 97.53
C GLU A 353 -44.02 -11.90 97.77
N PHE A 354 -44.70 -12.01 98.93
CA PHE A 354 -44.56 -11.10 100.09
C PHE A 354 -45.36 -11.65 101.30
N PHE A 355 -44.67 -11.87 102.43
CA PHE A 355 -45.08 -11.83 103.86
C PHE A 355 -46.50 -12.25 104.32
N SER A 356 -46.57 -13.31 105.15
CA SER A 356 -46.77 -13.24 106.63
C SER A 356 -46.79 -14.64 107.24
#